data_AF-A0A0K6IGK9-F1
#
_entry.id   AF-A0A0K6IGK9-F1
#
_cell.length_a   1.000
_cell.length_b   1.000
_cell.length_c   1.000
_cell.angle_alpha   90.00
_cell.angle_beta   90.00
_cell.angle_gamma   90.00
#
_symmetry.space_group_name_H-M   'P 1'
#
loop_
_entity.id
_entity.type
_entity.pdbx_description
1 polymer ?
#
loop_
_entity_poly.entity_id
_entity_poly.type
_entity_poly.pdbx_seq_one_letter_code
_entity_poly.pdbx_strand_id
1 'polypeptide(L)'
;MSDNQSFMTLGEPVGFVTQLQGMVRAQSVDGQERVLRIGDPVFEGDIVVAAADGSATIGFNDGTEIYIADASAVEINNEVFGLAQTPAQDPQTTQEFLADGTAELTALQQAILDGQDPTQVQEAPAAGETPVEDGTGGVTVDIARSDASASPTYGFDTQAFNNDTAATTENPSSAALNAAQPEPQPEPQPEPQPEP
;
A
#
# COMPACT_ATOMS: atom_id res chain seq x y z
N MET A 1 35.94 -6.09 -26.56
CA MET A 1 34.62 -6.73 -26.45
C MET A 1 33.80 -5.77 -25.60
N SER A 2 32.88 -5.04 -26.22
CA SER A 2 31.93 -4.20 -25.49
C SER A 2 30.76 -5.10 -25.15
N ASP A 3 30.67 -5.50 -23.90
CA ASP A 3 29.51 -6.19 -23.35
C ASP A 3 28.31 -5.24 -23.40
N ASN A 4 27.56 -5.30 -24.50
CA ASN A 4 26.22 -4.75 -24.59
C ASN A 4 25.30 -5.71 -23.83
N GLN A 5 25.38 -5.67 -22.50
CA GLN A 5 24.43 -6.35 -21.63
C GLN A 5 23.09 -5.68 -21.87
N SER A 6 22.29 -6.27 -22.75
CA SER A 6 20.92 -5.91 -23.01
C SER A 6 20.15 -6.14 -21.70
N PHE A 7 19.93 -5.09 -20.93
CA PHE A 7 18.89 -5.10 -19.91
C PHE A 7 17.59 -5.35 -20.66
N MET A 8 16.96 -6.51 -20.47
CA MET A 8 15.67 -6.79 -21.08
C MET A 8 14.64 -5.96 -20.32
N THR A 9 14.52 -4.70 -20.72
CA THR A 9 13.52 -3.78 -20.18
C THR A 9 12.19 -4.10 -20.86
N LEU A 10 11.08 -4.06 -20.12
CA LEU A 10 9.76 -4.35 -20.67
C LEU A 10 9.33 -3.21 -21.61
N GLY A 11 9.80 -3.23 -22.85
CA GLY A 11 9.38 -2.29 -23.89
C GLY A 11 9.99 -0.89 -23.78
N GLU A 12 9.21 0.10 -24.22
CA GLU A 12 9.59 1.51 -24.25
C GLU A 12 9.60 2.12 -22.83
N PRO A 13 10.47 3.10 -22.55
CA PRO A 13 10.48 3.77 -21.26
C PRO A 13 9.14 4.47 -21.02
N VAL A 14 8.55 4.26 -19.84
CA VAL A 14 7.27 4.89 -19.44
C VAL A 14 7.46 6.24 -18.75
N GLY A 15 8.68 6.53 -18.30
CA GLY A 15 9.04 7.81 -17.67
C GLY A 15 10.53 7.99 -17.50
N PHE A 16 10.92 9.11 -16.90
CA PHE A 16 12.29 9.50 -16.63
C PHE A 16 12.44 10.09 -15.23
N VAL A 17 13.58 9.85 -14.59
CA VAL A 17 13.89 10.45 -13.29
C VAL A 17 14.13 11.96 -13.46
N THR A 18 13.28 12.80 -12.88
CA THR A 18 13.37 14.26 -12.97
C THR A 18 14.20 14.84 -11.81
N GLN A 19 14.14 14.22 -10.64
CA GLN A 19 14.90 14.60 -9.46
C GLN A 19 15.38 13.35 -8.72
N LEU A 20 16.58 13.40 -8.14
CA LEU A 20 17.12 12.30 -7.35
C LEU A 20 18.02 12.84 -6.22
N GLN A 21 17.85 12.28 -5.04
CA GLN A 21 18.68 12.54 -3.87
C GLN A 21 19.08 11.19 -3.23
N GLY A 22 20.30 11.10 -2.70
CA GLY A 22 20.82 9.87 -2.12
C GLY A 22 20.94 8.71 -3.12
N MET A 23 20.68 7.50 -2.65
CA MET A 23 20.82 6.26 -3.44
C MET A 23 19.45 5.68 -3.79
N VAL A 24 19.15 5.56 -5.08
CA VAL A 24 17.92 4.95 -5.60
C VAL A 24 18.27 3.97 -6.70
N ARG A 25 17.53 2.85 -6.75
CA ARG A 25 17.78 1.74 -7.67
C ARG A 25 16.49 1.28 -8.31
N ALA A 26 16.53 0.82 -9.55
CA ALA A 26 15.42 0.12 -10.18
C ALA A 26 15.78 -1.34 -10.34
N GLN A 27 14.88 -2.22 -9.92
CA GLN A 27 14.92 -3.64 -10.19
C GLN A 27 13.96 -3.94 -11.33
N SER A 28 14.47 -4.40 -12.47
CA SER A 28 13.62 -4.77 -13.60
C SER A 28 12.90 -6.10 -13.38
N VAL A 29 11.93 -6.40 -14.23
CA VAL A 29 11.12 -7.63 -14.17
C VAL A 29 11.96 -8.92 -14.20
N ASP A 30 13.14 -8.89 -14.81
CA ASP A 30 14.11 -9.99 -14.82
C ASP A 30 14.94 -10.10 -13.52
N GLY A 31 14.70 -9.23 -12.54
CA GLY A 31 15.41 -9.16 -11.26
C GLY A 31 16.73 -8.37 -11.31
N GLN A 32 17.10 -7.82 -12.46
CA GLN A 32 18.32 -7.04 -12.64
C GLN A 32 18.20 -5.67 -11.97
N GLU A 33 19.17 -5.33 -11.12
CA GLU A 33 19.19 -4.06 -10.40
C GLU A 33 20.11 -3.05 -11.09
N ARG A 34 19.64 -1.81 -11.27
CA ARG A 34 20.44 -0.67 -11.74
C ARG A 34 20.31 0.51 -10.79
N VAL A 35 21.41 1.23 -10.61
CA VAL A 35 21.40 2.49 -9.85
C VAL A 35 20.86 3.60 -10.76
N LEU A 36 19.80 4.28 -10.30
CA LEU A 36 19.17 5.36 -11.03
C LEU A 36 19.97 6.66 -10.94
N ARG A 37 19.85 7.48 -11.98
CA ARG A 37 20.37 8.85 -12.05
C ARG A 37 19.30 9.76 -12.64
N ILE A 38 19.45 11.07 -12.45
CA ILE A 38 18.59 12.05 -13.11
C ILE A 38 18.69 11.85 -14.64
N GLY A 39 17.54 11.76 -15.30
CA GLY A 39 17.40 11.49 -16.73
C GLY A 39 17.42 10.01 -17.12
N ASP A 40 17.60 9.09 -16.17
CA ASP A 40 17.57 7.66 -16.46
C ASP A 40 16.13 7.21 -16.77
N PRO A 41 15.91 6.38 -17.80
CA PRO A 41 14.58 5.89 -18.16
C PRO A 41 14.04 4.94 -17.11
N VAL A 42 12.72 4.90 -16.91
CA VAL A 42 12.03 3.94 -16.05
C VAL A 42 11.07 3.15 -16.93
N PHE A 43 10.98 1.84 -16.71
CA PHE A 43 10.19 0.93 -17.55
C PHE A 43 9.00 0.38 -16.77
N GLU A 44 7.98 -0.07 -17.51
CA GLU A 44 6.85 -0.78 -16.92
C GLU A 44 7.32 -2.07 -16.24
N GLY A 45 6.80 -2.34 -15.04
CA GLY A 45 7.16 -3.47 -14.21
C GLY A 45 8.48 -3.31 -13.44
N ASP A 46 9.20 -2.18 -13.58
CA ASP A 46 10.36 -1.90 -12.73
C ASP A 46 9.90 -1.65 -11.28
N ILE A 47 10.65 -2.16 -10.30
CA ILE A 47 10.50 -1.83 -8.88
C ILE A 47 11.57 -0.82 -8.51
N VAL A 48 11.17 0.42 -8.25
CA VAL A 48 12.08 1.49 -7.83
C VAL A 48 12.20 1.49 -6.31
N VAL A 49 13.41 1.28 -5.82
CA VAL A 49 13.75 1.17 -4.39
C VAL A 49 14.67 2.32 -3.99
N ALA A 50 14.22 3.12 -3.03
CA ALA A 50 15.00 4.19 -2.42
C ALA A 50 15.63 3.73 -1.11
N ALA A 51 16.90 4.09 -0.88
CA ALA A 51 17.59 3.85 0.39
C ALA A 51 17.04 4.75 1.51
N ALA A 52 17.51 4.57 2.75
CA ALA A 52 17.09 5.36 3.91
C ALA A 52 17.44 6.87 3.82
N ASP A 53 18.38 7.24 2.96
CA ASP A 53 18.74 8.63 2.62
C ASP A 53 18.35 8.98 1.16
N GLY A 54 17.62 8.09 0.48
CA GLY A 54 17.30 8.20 -0.93
C GLY A 54 15.90 8.78 -1.18
N SER A 55 15.75 9.61 -2.20
CA SER A 55 14.44 9.94 -2.76
C SER A 55 14.55 10.19 -4.25
N ALA A 56 13.48 9.93 -4.98
CA ALA A 56 13.44 10.18 -6.42
C ALA A 56 12.07 10.68 -6.84
N THR A 57 12.09 11.55 -7.84
CA THR A 57 10.90 11.98 -8.55
C THR A 57 10.97 11.43 -9.97
N ILE A 58 9.89 10.77 -10.41
CA ILE A 58 9.79 10.18 -11.74
C ILE A 58 8.66 10.88 -12.48
N GLY A 59 9.02 11.58 -13.56
CA GLY A 59 8.06 12.16 -14.50
C GLY A 59 7.74 11.14 -15.59
N PHE A 60 6.46 10.77 -15.71
CA PHE A 60 6.00 9.85 -16.73
C PHE A 60 5.69 10.56 -18.05
N ASN A 61 5.70 9.81 -19.16
CA ASN A 61 5.39 10.36 -20.48
C ASN A 61 3.95 10.87 -20.61
N ASP A 62 3.08 10.44 -19.70
CA ASP A 62 1.69 10.89 -19.58
C ASP A 62 1.53 12.26 -18.90
N GLY A 63 2.63 12.86 -18.42
CA GLY A 63 2.62 14.13 -17.69
C GLY A 63 2.28 14.00 -16.21
N THR A 64 1.98 12.79 -15.73
CA THR A 64 1.93 12.48 -14.30
C THR A 64 3.35 12.40 -13.72
N GLU A 65 3.47 12.69 -12.43
CA GLU A 65 4.74 12.60 -11.70
C GLU A 65 4.52 11.91 -10.36
N ILE A 66 5.46 11.07 -9.95
CA ILE A 66 5.45 10.44 -8.63
C ILE A 66 6.69 10.81 -7.84
N TYR A 67 6.51 10.94 -6.53
CA TYR A 67 7.60 11.10 -5.58
C TYR A 67 7.75 9.82 -4.74
N ILE A 68 8.96 9.27 -4.75
CA ILE A 68 9.35 8.10 -3.98
C ILE A 68 10.17 8.60 -2.79
N ALA A 69 9.62 8.38 -1.59
CA ALA A 69 10.25 8.77 -0.33
C ALA A 69 11.39 7.81 0.07
N ASP A 70 12.11 8.17 1.12
CA ASP A 70 13.15 7.31 1.68
C ASP A 70 12.61 6.00 2.22
N ALA A 71 13.49 4.99 2.23
CA ALA A 71 13.18 3.63 2.66
C ALA A 71 11.90 3.03 2.03
N SER A 72 11.55 3.47 0.82
CA SER A 72 10.34 3.08 0.13
C SER A 72 10.65 2.34 -1.17
N ALA A 73 9.73 1.46 -1.57
CA ALA A 73 9.78 0.75 -2.83
C ALA A 73 8.43 0.92 -3.56
N VAL A 74 8.48 1.22 -4.86
CA VAL A 74 7.31 1.43 -5.70
C VAL A 74 7.48 0.62 -6.99
N GLU A 75 6.50 -0.22 -7.29
CA GLU A 75 6.41 -0.91 -8.58
C GLU A 75 5.76 0.01 -9.61
N ILE A 76 6.36 0.10 -10.79
CA ILE A 76 5.91 0.97 -11.87
C ILE A 76 4.90 0.19 -12.71
N ASN A 77 3.63 0.29 -12.36
CA ASN A 77 2.52 -0.33 -13.07
C ASN A 77 1.56 0.73 -13.65
N ASN A 78 0.58 0.29 -14.43
CA ASN A 78 -0.39 1.18 -15.07
C ASN A 78 -1.25 2.00 -14.08
N GLU A 79 -1.33 1.57 -12.82
CA GLU A 79 -2.01 2.34 -11.76
C GLU A 79 -1.15 3.52 -11.28
N VAL A 80 0.18 3.39 -11.37
CA VAL A 80 1.15 4.43 -10.99
C VAL A 80 1.36 5.43 -12.12
N PHE A 81 1.53 4.95 -13.37
CA PHE A 81 1.62 5.79 -14.56
C PHE A 81 0.36 5.59 -15.41
N GLY A 82 -0.57 6.54 -15.33
CA GLY A 82 -1.91 6.39 -15.91
C GLY A 82 -3.02 7.05 -15.11
N LEU A 83 -2.69 7.66 -13.96
CA LEU A 83 -3.65 8.45 -13.17
C LEU A 83 -4.26 9.65 -13.91
N ALA A 84 -3.61 10.17 -14.96
CA ALA A 84 -4.21 11.17 -15.83
C ALA A 84 -4.93 10.56 -17.04
N GLN A 85 -4.70 9.26 -17.31
CA GLN A 85 -5.39 8.47 -18.32
C GLN A 85 -6.54 7.63 -17.78
N THR A 86 -6.93 7.71 -16.50
CA THR A 86 -8.28 7.27 -16.13
C THR A 86 -9.21 8.17 -16.93
N PRO A 87 -9.75 7.69 -18.07
CA PRO A 87 -10.73 8.47 -18.76
C PRO A 87 -11.87 8.47 -17.75
N ALA A 88 -12.40 9.65 -17.46
CA ALA A 88 -13.83 9.72 -17.21
C ALA A 88 -14.48 8.71 -18.15
N GLN A 89 -15.16 7.73 -17.54
CA GLN A 89 -15.73 6.55 -18.19
C GLN A 89 -16.11 6.84 -19.63
N ASP A 90 -15.63 6.04 -20.59
CA ASP A 90 -16.00 6.00 -22.01
C ASP A 90 -16.62 7.31 -22.55
N PRO A 91 -15.98 8.06 -23.48
CA PRO A 91 -16.52 9.33 -23.94
C PRO A 91 -17.97 9.24 -24.47
N GLN A 92 -18.49 8.06 -24.84
CA GLN A 92 -19.93 7.87 -25.08
C GLN A 92 -20.75 7.95 -23.78
N THR A 93 -20.37 7.23 -22.72
CA THR A 93 -21.03 7.27 -21.41
C THR A 93 -20.93 8.64 -20.75
N THR A 94 -19.79 9.32 -20.85
CA THR A 94 -19.65 10.70 -20.34
C THR A 94 -20.51 11.68 -21.14
N GLN A 95 -20.56 11.57 -22.48
CA GLN A 95 -21.42 12.45 -23.30
C GLN A 95 -22.90 12.20 -23.06
N GLU A 96 -23.33 10.95 -22.83
CA GLU A 96 -24.74 10.62 -22.58
C GLU A 96 -25.17 11.09 -21.18
N PHE A 97 -24.31 10.95 -20.17
CA PHE A 97 -24.54 11.50 -18.82
C PHE A 97 -24.56 13.04 -18.80
N LEU A 98 -23.69 13.68 -19.57
CA LEU A 98 -23.68 15.14 -19.74
C LEU A 98 -24.88 15.62 -20.57
N ALA A 99 -25.27 14.89 -21.60
CA ALA A 99 -26.40 15.24 -22.46
C ALA A 99 -27.73 15.22 -21.69
N ASP A 100 -27.93 14.20 -20.85
CA ASP A 100 -29.05 14.11 -19.91
C ASP A 100 -29.06 15.38 -19.03
N GLY A 101 -28.04 15.56 -18.18
CA GLY A 101 -28.00 16.69 -17.23
C GLY A 101 -28.10 18.10 -17.86
N THR A 102 -27.70 18.30 -19.13
CA THR A 102 -27.86 19.59 -19.82
C THR A 102 -29.29 19.86 -20.31
N ALA A 103 -30.04 18.83 -20.68
CA ALA A 103 -31.45 18.94 -21.05
C ALA A 103 -32.30 19.33 -19.82
N GLU A 104 -32.09 18.67 -18.68
CA GLU A 104 -32.77 19.01 -17.43
C GLU A 104 -32.42 20.42 -16.92
N LEU A 105 -31.15 20.84 -16.99
CA LEU A 105 -30.75 22.20 -16.63
C LEU A 105 -31.44 23.27 -17.50
N THR A 106 -31.60 23.01 -18.79
CA THR A 106 -32.29 23.93 -19.71
C THR A 106 -33.78 24.02 -19.38
N ALA A 107 -34.42 22.88 -19.14
CA ALA A 107 -35.82 22.83 -18.73
C ALA A 107 -36.06 23.54 -17.39
N LEU A 108 -35.15 23.37 -16.42
CA LEU A 108 -35.20 24.05 -15.12
C LEU A 108 -35.06 25.57 -15.26
N GLN A 109 -34.10 26.04 -16.06
CA GLN A 109 -33.90 27.48 -16.31
C GLN A 109 -35.14 28.10 -16.96
N GLN A 110 -35.76 27.40 -17.91
CA GLN A 110 -36.97 27.87 -18.58
C GLN A 110 -38.16 27.93 -17.61
N ALA A 111 -38.36 26.90 -16.77
CA ALA A 111 -39.42 26.90 -15.76
C ALA A 111 -39.29 28.08 -14.77
N ILE A 112 -38.07 28.43 -14.35
CA ILE A 112 -37.80 29.59 -13.50
C ILE A 112 -38.14 30.90 -14.21
N LEU A 113 -37.79 31.03 -15.50
CA LEU A 113 -38.10 32.21 -16.31
C LEU A 113 -39.60 32.39 -16.55
N ASP A 114 -40.33 31.30 -16.77
CA ASP A 114 -41.79 31.27 -16.92
C ASP A 114 -42.54 31.39 -15.57
N GLY A 115 -41.80 31.49 -14.46
CA GLY A 115 -42.36 31.62 -13.11
C GLY A 115 -43.05 30.35 -12.60
N GLN A 116 -42.80 29.19 -13.22
CA GLN A 116 -43.21 27.90 -12.68
C GLN A 116 -42.30 27.51 -11.52
N ASP A 117 -42.88 26.94 -10.47
CA ASP A 117 -42.13 26.36 -9.36
C ASP A 117 -41.51 25.02 -9.82
N PRO A 118 -40.18 24.91 -9.86
CA PRO A 118 -39.49 23.70 -10.32
C PRO A 118 -39.76 22.46 -9.45
N THR A 119 -40.24 22.63 -8.22
CA THR A 119 -40.63 21.51 -7.34
C THR A 119 -41.94 20.85 -7.74
N GLN A 120 -42.74 21.51 -8.59
CA GLN A 120 -44.05 21.02 -9.04
C GLN A 120 -44.01 20.37 -10.42
N VAL A 121 -42.93 20.56 -11.18
CA VAL A 121 -42.79 20.10 -12.58
C VAL A 121 -41.72 19.03 -12.78
N GLN A 122 -40.80 18.88 -11.82
CA GLN A 122 -39.82 17.79 -11.85
C GLN A 122 -40.46 16.48 -11.39
N GLU A 123 -40.01 15.36 -11.95
CA GLU A 123 -40.42 14.04 -11.48
C GLU A 123 -39.99 13.86 -10.01
N ALA A 124 -40.82 13.18 -9.20
CA ALA A 124 -40.48 12.93 -7.82
C ALA A 124 -39.14 12.18 -7.75
N PRO A 125 -38.23 12.53 -6.82
CA PRO A 125 -37.00 11.75 -6.63
C PRO A 125 -37.39 10.28 -6.44
N ALA A 126 -36.70 9.38 -7.13
CA ALA A 126 -36.93 7.92 -7.15
C ALA A 126 -36.64 7.22 -5.79
N ALA A 127 -36.96 7.88 -4.68
CA ALA A 127 -36.94 7.35 -3.31
C ALA A 127 -38.23 6.58 -2.96
N GLY A 128 -39.14 6.40 -3.92
CA GLY A 128 -40.34 5.57 -3.75
C GLY A 128 -40.02 4.11 -4.05
N GLU A 129 -40.26 3.24 -3.08
CA GLU A 129 -40.33 1.80 -3.28
C GLU A 129 -41.37 1.49 -4.37
N THR A 130 -40.92 0.97 -5.51
CA THR A 130 -41.85 0.36 -6.46
C THR A 130 -42.18 -1.03 -5.91
N PRO A 131 -43.47 -1.40 -5.75
CA PRO A 131 -43.82 -2.78 -5.45
C PRO A 131 -43.32 -3.64 -6.61
N VAL A 132 -42.33 -4.49 -6.33
CA VAL A 132 -41.80 -5.45 -7.30
C VAL A 132 -42.92 -6.41 -7.71
N GLU A 133 -43.33 -6.33 -8.98
CA GLU A 133 -43.99 -7.45 -9.65
C GLU A 133 -42.98 -8.59 -9.81
N ASP A 134 -43.44 -9.79 -9.46
CA ASP A 134 -42.70 -11.06 -9.44
C ASP A 134 -41.91 -11.29 -10.74
N GLY A 135 -40.60 -10.97 -10.70
CA GLY A 135 -39.77 -10.86 -11.89
C GLY A 135 -38.28 -10.91 -11.59
N THR A 136 -37.80 -12.09 -11.19
CA THR A 136 -36.45 -12.65 -11.37
C THR A 136 -35.24 -11.70 -11.24
N GLY A 137 -34.67 -11.59 -10.03
CA GLY A 137 -33.32 -11.04 -9.86
C GLY A 137 -32.86 -10.75 -8.43
N GLY A 138 -33.79 -10.51 -7.50
CA GLY A 138 -33.48 -10.30 -6.09
C GLY A 138 -33.65 -11.57 -5.27
N VAL A 139 -32.62 -11.97 -4.51
CA VAL A 139 -32.78 -12.98 -3.46
C VAL A 139 -33.22 -12.26 -2.19
N THR A 140 -34.50 -12.33 -1.86
CA THR A 140 -35.00 -11.89 -0.55
C THR A 140 -34.71 -13.00 0.46
N VAL A 141 -33.81 -12.74 1.40
CA VAL A 141 -33.50 -13.67 2.48
C VAL A 141 -34.32 -13.31 3.71
N ASP A 142 -35.23 -14.21 4.11
CA ASP A 142 -35.88 -14.13 5.42
C ASP A 142 -34.95 -14.76 6.46
N ILE A 143 -34.52 -13.97 7.45
CA ILE A 143 -33.58 -14.41 8.49
C ILE A 143 -34.33 -14.54 9.81
N ALA A 144 -34.67 -15.78 10.19
CA ALA A 144 -35.12 -16.09 11.53
C ALA A 144 -33.93 -16.09 12.50
N ARG A 145 -33.80 -15.04 13.33
CA ARG A 145 -32.76 -14.96 14.36
C ARG A 145 -33.10 -15.89 15.52
N SER A 146 -32.13 -16.70 15.96
CA SER A 146 -32.33 -17.68 17.04
C SER A 146 -32.24 -17.10 18.46
N ASP A 147 -32.04 -15.78 18.60
CA ASP A 147 -31.76 -15.07 19.86
C ASP A 147 -30.66 -15.69 20.74
N ALA A 148 -29.84 -16.58 20.18
CA ALA A 148 -28.76 -17.23 20.87
C ALA A 148 -27.62 -16.23 21.11
N SER A 149 -27.19 -16.12 22.37
CA SER A 149 -26.00 -15.38 22.76
C SER A 149 -25.04 -16.31 23.50
N ALA A 150 -23.75 -16.13 23.27
CA ALA A 150 -22.69 -16.85 23.98
C ALA A 150 -21.51 -15.89 24.21
N SER A 151 -20.92 -15.95 25.40
CA SER A 151 -19.68 -15.23 25.69
C SER A 151 -18.52 -16.01 25.06
N PRO A 152 -17.74 -15.42 24.14
CA PRO A 152 -16.57 -16.09 23.61
C PRO A 152 -15.56 -16.31 24.75
N THR A 153 -15.12 -17.56 24.93
CA THR A 153 -13.97 -17.86 25.78
C THR A 153 -12.71 -17.77 24.93
N TYR A 154 -11.71 -17.02 25.38
CA TYR A 154 -10.40 -16.91 24.74
C TYR A 154 -9.43 -17.91 25.36
N GLY A 155 -8.44 -18.35 24.57
CA GLY A 155 -7.26 -19.07 25.05
C GLY A 155 -7.29 -20.60 24.93
N PHE A 156 -6.08 -21.16 24.84
CA PHE A 156 -5.80 -22.60 25.00
C PHE A 156 -5.27 -22.83 26.43
N ASP A 157 -5.71 -23.90 27.08
CA ASP A 157 -5.20 -24.31 28.40
C ASP A 157 -3.77 -24.88 28.26
N THR A 158 -2.77 -24.09 28.64
CA THR A 158 -1.36 -24.49 28.61
C THR A 158 -0.93 -25.31 29.83
N GLN A 159 -1.80 -25.49 30.83
CA GLN A 159 -1.46 -26.20 32.07
C GLN A 159 -1.47 -27.73 31.91
N ALA A 160 -2.04 -28.24 30.82
CA ALA A 160 -1.97 -29.67 30.48
C ALA A 160 -0.53 -30.15 30.18
N PHE A 161 0.40 -29.24 29.84
CA PHE A 161 1.79 -29.60 29.52
C PHE A 161 2.75 -29.56 30.72
N ASN A 162 2.31 -29.11 31.90
CA ASN A 162 3.20 -28.89 33.05
C ASN A 162 3.27 -30.04 34.05
N ASN A 163 2.58 -31.16 33.83
CA ASN A 163 2.42 -32.18 34.89
C ASN A 163 2.76 -33.63 34.51
N ASP A 164 3.51 -33.85 33.43
CA ASP A 164 4.09 -35.16 33.12
C ASP A 164 5.58 -35.04 32.78
N THR A 165 6.40 -34.68 33.78
CA THR A 165 7.78 -35.19 33.90
C THR A 165 8.27 -34.92 35.33
N ALA A 166 7.86 -35.76 36.27
CA ALA A 166 8.50 -35.87 37.58
C ALA A 166 8.63 -37.34 37.98
N ALA A 167 9.66 -38.00 37.45
CA ALA A 167 10.43 -39.13 38.02
C ALA A 167 11.35 -39.65 36.89
N THR A 168 12.65 -39.36 36.89
CA THR A 168 13.59 -40.07 37.75
C THR A 168 14.81 -39.20 38.04
N THR A 169 14.98 -38.94 39.33
CA THR A 169 16.22 -38.64 40.04
C THR A 169 17.34 -39.59 39.63
N GLU A 170 18.48 -39.04 39.21
CA GLU A 170 19.81 -39.41 39.73
C GLU A 170 20.59 -38.08 39.92
N ASN A 171 20.87 -37.75 41.18
CA ASN A 171 21.60 -36.59 41.74
C ASN A 171 23.02 -37.09 42.17
N PRO A 172 24.04 -36.31 42.60
CA PRO A 172 24.08 -34.87 42.87
C PRO A 172 25.39 -34.10 42.59
N SER A 173 25.28 -32.76 42.64
CA SER A 173 26.30 -31.75 43.04
C SER A 173 26.65 -30.70 41.98
N SER A 174 25.79 -29.69 41.96
CA SER A 174 26.10 -28.25 41.88
C SER A 174 27.56 -27.82 41.73
N ALA A 175 27.85 -27.11 40.63
CA ALA A 175 28.77 -25.97 40.65
C ALA A 175 28.42 -24.95 39.54
N ALA A 176 28.04 -23.77 40.02
CA ALA A 176 28.20 -22.44 39.42
C ALA A 176 27.41 -22.05 38.16
N LEU A 177 26.40 -21.22 38.44
CA LEU A 177 25.83 -20.19 37.58
C LEU A 177 26.94 -19.40 36.86
N ASN A 178 27.07 -19.56 35.54
CA ASN A 178 27.91 -18.67 34.73
C ASN A 178 27.16 -17.36 34.45
N ALA A 179 27.16 -16.46 35.44
CA ALA A 179 26.88 -15.06 35.23
C ALA A 179 28.19 -14.36 34.84
N ALA A 180 28.23 -13.81 33.62
CA ALA A 180 29.35 -13.01 33.15
C ALA A 180 29.56 -11.79 34.06
N GLN A 181 30.74 -11.70 34.68
CA GLN A 181 31.19 -10.53 35.43
C GLN A 181 32.13 -9.71 34.51
N PRO A 182 31.99 -8.37 34.43
CA PRO A 182 32.90 -7.55 33.63
C PRO A 182 34.31 -7.53 34.25
N GLU A 183 35.34 -7.73 33.42
CA GLU A 183 36.75 -7.77 33.83
C GLU A 183 37.22 -6.38 34.35
N PRO A 184 37.97 -6.30 35.47
CA PRO A 184 38.59 -5.05 35.90
C PRO A 184 39.81 -4.70 35.02
N GLN A 185 39.92 -3.42 34.63
CA GLN A 185 41.11 -2.86 33.98
C GLN A 185 42.36 -3.05 34.87
N PRO A 186 43.54 -3.32 34.28
CA PRO A 186 44.79 -3.40 35.04
C PRO A 186 45.16 -2.04 35.65
N GLU A 187 45.44 -2.01 36.96
CA GLU A 187 45.95 -0.85 37.67
C GLU A 187 47.37 -0.45 37.15
N PRO A 188 47.71 0.84 37.12
CA PRO A 188 49.06 1.28 36.77
C PRO A 188 50.08 0.83 37.83
N GLN A 189 51.23 0.31 37.39
CA GLN A 189 52.36 -0.07 38.25
C GLN A 189 52.84 1.12 39.10
N PRO A 190 53.19 0.90 40.39
CA PRO A 190 53.82 1.94 41.20
C PRO A 190 55.25 2.23 40.71
N GLU A 191 55.60 3.52 40.60
CA GLU A 191 56.95 3.99 40.31
C GLU A 191 57.95 3.56 41.40
N PRO A 192 59.23 3.29 41.07
CA PRO A 192 60.24 2.97 42.06
C PRO A 192 60.54 4.18 42.96
N GLN A 193 60.51 3.97 44.28
CA GLN A 193 60.98 4.96 45.26
C GLN A 193 62.48 5.27 45.06
N PRO A 194 62.92 6.53 45.20
CA PRO A 194 64.35 6.85 45.28
C PRO A 194 64.92 6.38 46.62
N GLU A 195 66.05 5.67 46.57
CA GLU A 195 66.82 5.27 47.76
C GLU A 195 67.47 6.51 48.44
N PRO A 196 67.65 6.50 49.78
CA PRO A 196 68.32 7.57 50.53
C PRO A 196 69.85 7.62 50.34
#